data_AF-A0A701YWI7-F1
#
_entry.id   AF-A0A701YWI7-F1
#
_cell.length_a   1.000
_cell.length_b   1.000
_cell.length_c   1.000
_cell.angle_alpha   90.00
_cell.angle_beta   90.00
_cell.angle_gamma   90.00
#
_symmetry.space_group_name_H-M   'P 1'
#
loop_
_entity.id
_entity.type
_entity.pdbx_description
1 polymer ?
#
loop_
_entity_poly.entity_id
_entity_poly.type
_entity_poly.pdbx_seq_one_letter_code
_entity_poly.pdbx_strand_id
1 'polypeptide(L)'
;MSKNVKQTSENVASTAAKTLTDPNASAIQKSLAGSALSQRGTSNQTSGQMEHKASSALDNPRSSELTKQLAASVLAQSNKGRK
;
A
#
# COMPACT_ATOMS: atom_id res chain seq x y z
N MET A 1 -5.87 -5.72 24.47
CA MET A 1 -5.08 -5.38 23.25
C MET A 1 -5.96 -4.59 22.31
N SER A 2 -5.85 -3.26 22.31
CA SER A 2 -6.59 -2.38 21.42
C SER A 2 -6.04 -2.55 20.00
N LYS A 3 -6.74 -3.33 19.15
CA LYS A 3 -6.39 -3.51 17.74
C LYS A 3 -6.32 -2.14 17.07
N ASN A 4 -5.21 -1.88 16.40
CA ASN A 4 -5.01 -0.65 15.64
C ASN A 4 -5.99 -0.67 14.45
N VAL A 5 -7.18 -0.07 14.62
CA VAL A 5 -8.30 -0.13 13.65
C VAL A 5 -8.01 0.67 12.37
N LYS A 6 -6.84 1.34 12.28
CA LYS A 6 -6.33 2.01 11.07
C LYS A 6 -5.36 1.13 10.28
N GLN A 7 -5.54 -0.19 10.37
CA GLN A 7 -4.90 -1.14 9.46
C GLN A 7 -5.60 -1.09 8.11
N THR A 8 -4.83 -1.29 7.04
CA THR A 8 -5.34 -1.64 5.71
C THR A 8 -6.51 -2.59 5.87
N SER A 9 -7.71 -2.16 5.43
CA SER A 9 -8.93 -2.94 5.57
C SER A 9 -8.69 -4.36 5.07
N GLU A 10 -9.35 -5.37 5.66
CA GLU A 10 -9.12 -6.78 5.28
C GLU A 10 -9.26 -7.01 3.77
N ASN A 11 -10.15 -6.26 3.13
CA ASN A 11 -10.30 -6.23 1.67
C ASN A 11 -9.04 -5.71 0.94
N VAL A 12 -8.44 -4.62 1.42
CA VAL A 12 -7.22 -4.05 0.84
C VAL A 12 -6.04 -4.98 1.05
N ALA A 13 -5.89 -5.57 2.24
CA ALA A 13 -4.84 -6.55 2.52
C ALA A 13 -5.00 -7.84 1.68
N SER A 14 -6.22 -8.36 1.59
CA SER A 14 -6.52 -9.55 0.77
C SER A 14 -6.23 -9.28 -0.69
N THR A 15 -6.53 -8.08 -1.18
CA THR A 15 -6.25 -7.78 -2.57
C THR A 15 -4.78 -7.44 -2.82
N ALA A 16 -4.08 -6.83 -1.87
CA ALA A 16 -2.62 -6.72 -1.91
C ALA A 16 -1.97 -8.10 -2.06
N ALA A 17 -2.43 -9.08 -1.28
CA ALA A 17 -1.94 -10.46 -1.36
C ALA A 17 -2.24 -11.10 -2.72
N LYS A 18 -3.43 -10.85 -3.29
CA LYS A 18 -3.78 -11.26 -4.66
C LYS A 18 -2.87 -10.59 -5.70
N THR A 19 -2.59 -9.29 -5.58
CA THR A 19 -1.68 -8.57 -6.49
C THR A 19 -0.25 -9.07 -6.40
N LEU A 20 0.23 -9.49 -5.22
CA LEU A 20 1.55 -10.12 -5.07
C LEU A 20 1.63 -11.47 -5.78
N THR A 21 0.54 -12.24 -5.74
CA THR A 21 0.44 -13.59 -6.32
C THR A 21 0.03 -13.58 -7.81
N ASP A 22 -0.44 -12.44 -8.32
CA ASP A 22 -0.82 -12.28 -9.72
C ASP A 22 0.43 -12.20 -10.63
N PRO A 23 0.60 -13.11 -11.60
CA PRO A 23 1.71 -13.04 -12.56
C PRO A 23 1.63 -11.82 -13.50
N ASN A 24 0.43 -11.27 -13.74
CA ASN A 24 0.21 -10.12 -14.61
C ASN A 24 0.41 -8.78 -13.89
N ALA A 25 0.51 -8.78 -12.56
CA ALA A 25 0.72 -7.56 -11.81
C ALA A 25 2.12 -6.99 -12.06
N SER A 26 2.17 -5.68 -12.29
CA SER A 26 3.42 -4.95 -12.51
C SER A 26 4.31 -5.02 -11.26
N ALA A 27 5.63 -4.97 -11.46
CA ALA A 27 6.61 -4.91 -10.37
C ALA A 27 6.31 -3.78 -9.37
N ILE A 28 5.77 -2.65 -9.84
CA ILE A 28 5.36 -1.52 -8.99
C ILE A 28 4.15 -1.91 -8.12
N GLN A 29 3.14 -2.57 -8.70
CA GLN A 29 1.95 -3.01 -7.95
C GLN A 29 2.32 -4.03 -6.87
N LYS A 30 3.20 -4.98 -7.18
CA LYS A 30 3.73 -5.95 -6.21
C LYS A 30 4.52 -5.24 -5.10
N SER A 31 5.35 -4.28 -5.45
CA SER A 31 6.12 -3.49 -4.48
C SER A 31 5.22 -2.70 -3.52
N LEU A 32 4.17 -2.06 -4.05
CA LEU A 32 3.19 -1.31 -3.26
C LEU A 32 2.36 -2.22 -2.36
N ALA A 33 1.87 -3.34 -2.90
CA ALA A 33 1.12 -4.34 -2.16
C ALA A 33 1.94 -4.97 -1.03
N GLY A 34 3.19 -5.32 -1.30
CA GLY A 34 4.13 -5.83 -0.30
C GLY A 34 4.42 -4.81 0.79
N SER A 35 4.57 -3.54 0.43
CA SER A 35 4.79 -2.46 1.39
C SER A 35 3.56 -2.23 2.28
N ALA A 36 2.35 -2.25 1.70
CA ALA A 36 1.10 -2.14 2.44
C ALA A 36 0.90 -3.31 3.44
N LEU A 37 1.25 -4.53 3.02
CA LEU A 37 1.16 -5.73 3.86
C LEU A 37 2.22 -5.77 4.95
N SER A 38 3.46 -5.41 4.62
CA SER A 38 4.56 -5.34 5.60
C SER A 38 4.23 -4.34 6.71
N GLN A 39 3.60 -3.21 6.37
CA GLN A 39 3.19 -2.19 7.34
C GLN A 39 2.00 -2.62 8.21
N ARG A 40 1.17 -3.55 7.73
CA ARG A 40 0.03 -4.06 8.51
C ARG A 40 0.47 -4.82 9.76
N GLY A 41 1.62 -5.50 9.72
CA GLY A 41 2.09 -6.37 10.80
C GLY A 41 3.30 -5.86 11.58
N THR A 42 3.90 -4.74 11.20
CA THR A 42 5.19 -4.29 11.75
C THR A 42 5.21 -2.79 12.00
N SER A 43 6.19 -2.32 12.79
CA SER A 43 6.49 -0.90 12.95
C SER A 43 7.31 -0.33 11.78
N ASN A 44 7.45 -1.07 10.66
CA ASN A 44 8.25 -0.65 9.53
C ASN A 44 7.60 0.56 8.85
N GLN A 45 8.41 1.55 8.50
CA GLN A 45 7.95 2.72 7.76
C GLN A 45 8.12 2.49 6.26
N THR A 46 7.16 3.00 5.48
CA THR A 46 7.33 3.13 4.03
C THR A 46 8.55 4.00 3.75
N SER A 47 9.45 3.54 2.90
CA SER A 47 10.59 4.35 2.46
C SER A 47 10.12 5.48 1.53
N GLY A 48 10.83 6.61 1.50
CA GLY A 48 10.45 7.76 0.66
C GLY A 48 10.33 7.41 -0.84
N GLN A 49 11.11 6.44 -1.33
CA GLN A 49 10.94 5.91 -2.69
C GLN A 49 9.59 5.22 -2.90
N MET A 50 9.12 4.48 -1.90
CA MET A 50 7.85 3.78 -1.97
C MET A 50 6.67 4.74 -1.81
N GLU A 51 6.82 5.79 -0.99
CA GLU A 51 5.87 6.91 -0.93
C GLU A 51 5.72 7.56 -2.31
N HIS A 52 6.85 7.86 -2.98
CA HIS A 52 6.80 8.46 -4.31
C HIS A 52 6.11 7.57 -5.33
N LYS A 53 6.43 6.26 -5.33
CA LYS A 53 5.76 5.27 -6.20
C LYS A 53 4.26 5.18 -5.91
N ALA A 54 3.87 5.24 -4.63
CA ALA A 54 2.47 5.23 -4.23
C ALA A 54 1.75 6.49 -4.72
N SER A 55 2.35 7.67 -4.54
CA SER A 55 1.82 8.94 -5.06
C SER A 55 1.65 8.88 -6.57
N SER A 56 2.67 8.44 -7.31
CA SER A 56 2.57 8.31 -8.77
C SER A 56 1.50 7.31 -9.20
N ALA A 57 1.30 6.22 -8.46
CA ALA A 57 0.25 5.25 -8.75
C ALA A 57 -1.16 5.83 -8.49
N LEU A 58 -1.30 6.70 -7.49
CA LEU A 58 -2.53 7.42 -7.17
C LEU A 58 -2.87 8.46 -8.25
N ASP A 59 -1.87 9.24 -8.67
CA ASP A 59 -2.01 10.29 -9.68
C ASP A 59 -2.24 9.72 -11.08
N ASN A 60 -1.82 8.47 -11.33
CA ASN A 60 -1.98 7.85 -12.64
C ASN A 60 -3.45 7.46 -12.90
N PRO A 61 -4.11 8.04 -13.91
CA PRO A 61 -5.50 7.72 -14.23
C PRO A 61 -5.68 6.28 -14.76
N ARG A 62 -4.62 5.66 -15.30
CA ARG A 62 -4.63 4.26 -15.76
C ARG A 62 -4.53 3.24 -14.64
N SER A 63 -4.20 3.66 -13.43
CA SER A 63 -4.18 2.76 -12.27
C SER A 63 -5.61 2.32 -11.94
N SER A 64 -5.78 1.02 -11.71
CA SER A 64 -7.05 0.49 -11.21
C SER A 64 -7.41 1.11 -9.87
N GLU A 65 -8.70 1.24 -9.59
CA GLU A 65 -9.21 1.76 -8.32
C GLU A 65 -8.58 1.04 -7.11
N LEU A 66 -8.39 -0.27 -7.25
CA LEU A 66 -7.68 -1.09 -6.28
C LEU A 66 -6.23 -0.63 -6.04
N THR A 67 -5.48 -0.39 -7.12
CA THR A 67 -4.07 0.06 -7.02
C THR A 67 -4.01 1.42 -6.34
N LYS A 68 -4.96 2.31 -6.63
CA LYS A 68 -5.08 3.61 -5.97
C LYS A 68 -5.43 3.46 -4.49
N GLN A 69 -6.31 2.53 -4.12
CA GLN A 69 -6.62 2.24 -2.71
C GLN A 69 -5.41 1.67 -1.95
N LEU A 70 -4.64 0.77 -2.57
CA LEU A 70 -3.39 0.24 -2.01
C LEU A 70 -2.37 1.34 -1.80
N ALA A 71 -2.13 2.16 -2.83
CA ALA A 71 -1.23 3.30 -2.76
C ALA A 71 -1.67 4.33 -1.70
N ALA A 72 -2.97 4.65 -1.64
CA ALA A 72 -3.53 5.53 -0.62
C ALA A 72 -3.34 4.97 0.78
N SER A 73 -3.46 3.65 0.95
CA SER A 73 -3.23 3.00 2.24
C SER A 73 -1.76 3.04 2.63
N VAL A 74 -0.84 2.82 1.68
CA VAL A 74 0.60 2.98 1.90
C VAL A 74 0.92 4.41 2.32
N LEU A 75 0.39 5.43 1.62
CA LEU A 75 0.60 6.84 1.96
C LEU A 75 -0.04 7.24 3.30
N ALA A 76 -1.21 6.71 3.61
CA ALA A 76 -1.88 6.99 4.88
C ALA A 76 -1.12 6.39 6.07
N GLN A 77 -0.33 5.33 5.83
CA GLN A 77 0.50 4.65 6.82
C GLN A 77 1.97 5.10 6.78
N SER A 78 2.41 5.76 5.71
CA SER A 78 3.73 6.36 5.59
C SER A 78 3.78 7.66 6.39
N ASN A 79 3.96 7.49 7.70
CA ASN A 79 4.33 8.51 8.68
C ASN A 79 3.60 9.86 8.56
N LYS A 80 2.51 10.00 9.32
CA LYS A 80 1.72 11.24 9.51
C LYS A 80 2.48 12.38 10.23
N GLY A 81 3.79 12.23 10.42
CA GLY A 81 4.66 13.09 11.22
C GLY A 81 5.66 13.95 10.44
N ARG A 82 5.54 14.06 9.10
CA ARG A 82 6.19 15.18 8.39
C ARG A 82 5.45 16.48 8.73
N LYS A 83 5.87 17.09 9.83
CA LYS A 83 5.71 18.54 10.03
C LYS A 83 6.65 19.28 9.10
#